data_AF-H9FLR3-F1
#
_entry.id   AF-H9FLR3-F1
#
_cell.length_a   1.000
_cell.length_b   1.000
_cell.length_c   1.000
_cell.angle_alpha   90.00
_cell.angle_beta   90.00
_cell.angle_gamma   90.00
#
_symmetry.space_group_name_H-M   'P 1'
#
loop_
_entity.id
_entity.type
_entity.pdbx_description
1 polymer ?
#
loop_
_entity_poly.entity_id
_entity_poly.type
_entity_poly.pdbx_seq_one_letter_code
_entity_poly.pdbx_strand_id
1 'polypeptide(L)'
;DPVIGTHTEKVSLKASDSMDSLYSGQSSSSGVTSCSDGTSNRDSFRLDDDGPYSGPFCGRARVHTDFTPSPYDTDSLKIKKGDIIDIICKTPMGMWTGMLNNKVGNFKFIYVDVISEEEAAPKKIKANRRSNNEKSK
;
A
#
# COMPACT_ATOMS: atom_id res chain seq x y z
N ASP A 1 39.07 13.38 30.23
CA ASP A 1 39.72 14.01 29.08
C ASP A 1 40.64 12.96 28.46
N PRO A 2 40.37 12.52 27.21
CA PRO A 2 40.89 13.21 26.03
C PRO A 2 39.88 13.41 24.87
N VAL A 3 39.88 14.64 24.35
CA VAL A 3 40.01 15.10 22.95
C VAL A 3 39.03 14.68 21.83
N ILE A 4 38.66 15.70 21.06
CA ILE A 4 37.64 15.85 20.02
C ILE A 4 38.24 15.68 18.60
N GLY A 5 37.44 15.13 17.67
CA GLY A 5 37.44 15.46 16.22
C GLY A 5 38.57 14.84 15.37
N THR A 6 38.45 14.62 14.06
CA THR A 6 37.47 15.02 13.03
C THR A 6 37.57 14.03 11.85
N HIS A 7 36.44 13.79 11.19
CA HIS A 7 36.30 13.03 9.95
C HIS A 7 36.92 13.81 8.77
N THR A 8 37.84 13.18 8.03
CA THR A 8 38.33 13.69 6.74
C THR A 8 37.85 12.82 5.60
N GLU A 9 36.95 13.41 4.83
CA GLU A 9 36.49 13.09 3.49
C GLU A 9 37.66 12.85 2.51
N LYS A 10 37.58 11.81 1.64
CA LYS A 10 38.25 11.70 0.33
C LYS A 10 37.47 10.77 -0.61
N VAL A 11 36.71 11.36 -1.53
CA VAL A 11 36.15 10.71 -2.72
C VAL A 11 37.29 10.46 -3.72
N SER A 12 37.40 9.25 -4.28
CA SER A 12 38.29 8.97 -5.41
C SER A 12 37.54 8.15 -6.46
N LEU A 13 37.31 8.76 -7.62
CA LEU A 13 36.68 8.17 -8.79
C LEU A 13 37.69 7.30 -9.56
N LYS A 14 37.29 6.08 -9.92
CA LYS A 14 37.89 5.31 -11.02
C LYS A 14 36.79 4.61 -11.80
N ALA A 15 36.60 5.06 -13.04
CA ALA A 15 35.85 4.38 -14.07
C ALA A 15 36.84 3.69 -15.01
N SER A 16 36.70 2.38 -15.16
CA SER A 16 37.15 1.61 -16.33
C SER A 16 36.69 0.17 -16.14
N ASP A 17 35.73 -0.27 -16.94
CA ASP A 17 35.72 -1.66 -17.38
C ASP A 17 35.44 -1.67 -18.88
N SER A 18 36.36 -2.33 -19.58
CA SER A 18 36.39 -2.61 -21.01
C SER A 18 35.90 -4.06 -21.19
N MET A 19 36.04 -4.63 -22.39
CA MET A 19 35.71 -6.01 -22.82
C MET A 19 34.26 -6.08 -23.36
N ASP A 20 33.93 -6.71 -24.48
CA ASP A 20 34.65 -7.46 -25.51
C ASP A 20 33.69 -7.65 -26.71
N SER A 21 34.26 -7.77 -27.90
CA SER A 21 33.57 -7.98 -29.16
C SER A 21 33.00 -9.40 -29.26
N LEU A 22 31.87 -9.60 -29.95
CA LEU A 22 31.67 -10.85 -30.70
C LEU A 22 30.60 -10.74 -31.81
N TYR A 23 31.05 -11.18 -32.99
CA TYR A 23 30.32 -11.46 -34.22
C TYR A 23 28.88 -11.95 -34.03
N SER A 24 27.96 -11.46 -34.86
CA SER A 24 26.79 -12.26 -35.25
C SER A 24 26.52 -12.07 -36.73
N GLY A 25 26.99 -13.06 -37.48
CA GLY A 25 26.62 -13.27 -38.86
C GLY A 25 25.15 -13.70 -38.97
N GLN A 26 24.59 -13.35 -40.13
CA GLN A 26 23.42 -13.87 -40.81
C GLN A 26 22.76 -15.13 -40.21
N SER A 27 21.44 -15.04 -39.95
CA SER A 27 20.46 -15.91 -40.61
C SER A 27 19.03 -15.38 -40.43
N SER A 28 18.32 -15.37 -41.55
CA SER A 28 16.89 -15.13 -41.65
C SER A 28 16.09 -16.31 -41.09
N SER A 29 15.11 -16.04 -40.22
CA SER A 29 13.93 -16.90 -40.07
C SER A 29 12.76 -16.08 -39.53
N SER A 30 11.70 -16.03 -40.32
CA SER A 30 10.38 -15.48 -40.00
C SER A 30 9.74 -16.19 -38.80
N GLY A 31 9.41 -15.43 -37.77
CA GLY A 31 8.61 -15.87 -36.63
C GLY A 31 7.93 -14.67 -36.00
N VAL A 32 6.66 -14.47 -36.32
CA VAL A 32 5.78 -13.55 -35.59
C VAL A 32 5.67 -14.04 -34.15
N THR A 33 6.26 -13.29 -33.22
CA THR A 33 5.84 -13.30 -31.82
C THR A 33 5.52 -11.86 -31.48
N SER A 34 4.29 -11.63 -31.02
CA SER A 34 3.83 -10.34 -30.52
C SER A 34 4.63 -10.04 -29.26
N CYS A 35 5.74 -9.31 -29.41
CA CYS A 35 6.45 -8.73 -28.29
C CYS A 35 5.78 -7.39 -28.00
N SER A 36 5.03 -7.40 -26.90
CA SER A 36 4.43 -6.21 -26.31
C SER A 36 5.45 -5.10 -26.22
N ASP A 37 4.99 -3.89 -26.54
CA ASP A 37 5.78 -2.68 -26.47
C ASP A 37 6.53 -2.62 -25.15
N GLY A 38 7.85 -2.77 -25.22
CA GLY A 38 8.77 -2.44 -24.15
C GLY A 38 8.83 -0.93 -23.99
N THR A 39 7.71 -0.31 -23.62
CA THR A 39 7.77 1.01 -23.02
C THR A 39 8.38 0.77 -21.66
N SER A 40 9.67 1.08 -21.53
CA SER A 40 10.24 1.42 -20.24
C SER A 40 9.33 2.48 -19.67
N ASN A 41 8.40 2.06 -18.81
CA ASN A 41 7.75 2.94 -17.86
C ASN A 41 8.86 3.30 -16.91
N ARG A 42 9.69 4.24 -17.38
CA ARG A 42 10.40 5.20 -16.56
C ARG A 42 9.38 5.51 -15.48
N ASP A 43 9.63 4.96 -14.30
CA ASP A 43 8.84 5.14 -13.08
C ASP A 43 8.90 6.64 -12.80
N SER A 44 8.11 7.39 -13.56
CA SER A 44 7.82 8.76 -13.30
C SER A 44 6.81 8.63 -12.20
N PHE A 45 7.30 8.71 -10.97
CA PHE A 45 6.77 9.61 -9.96
C PHE A 45 6.23 10.87 -10.65
N ARG A 46 5.08 10.77 -11.33
CA ARG A 46 4.35 11.93 -11.79
C ARG A 46 3.84 12.52 -10.51
N LEU A 47 4.63 13.47 -10.01
CA LEU A 47 4.39 14.33 -8.87
C LEU A 47 3.25 15.31 -9.18
N ASP A 48 2.15 14.80 -9.76
CA ASP A 48 0.98 15.54 -10.20
C ASP A 48 -0.21 14.57 -10.37
N ASP A 49 -0.43 13.70 -9.37
CA ASP A 49 -1.68 12.94 -9.25
C ASP A 49 -2.59 13.67 -8.26
N ASP A 50 -3.15 14.80 -8.70
CA ASP A 50 -4.33 15.44 -8.07
C ASP A 50 -5.61 14.62 -8.35
N GLY A 51 -5.46 13.40 -8.88
CA GLY A 51 -6.50 12.43 -9.14
C GLY A 51 -6.77 11.52 -7.93
N PRO A 52 -7.96 10.91 -7.84
CA PRO A 52 -8.21 9.84 -6.89
C PRO A 52 -7.27 8.67 -7.18
N TYR A 53 -6.60 8.17 -6.14
CA TYR A 53 -5.67 7.06 -6.22
C TYR A 53 -6.24 5.90 -7.04
N SER A 54 -5.56 5.59 -8.15
CA SER A 54 -5.96 4.55 -9.10
C SER A 54 -5.16 3.25 -8.95
N GLY A 55 -4.36 3.12 -7.88
CA GLY A 55 -3.57 1.92 -7.60
C GLY A 55 -4.36 0.83 -6.87
N PRO A 56 -3.73 -0.33 -6.60
CA PRO A 56 -4.38 -1.46 -5.95
C PRO A 56 -4.65 -1.21 -4.46
N PHE A 57 -5.77 -1.74 -3.97
CA PHE A 57 -6.09 -1.79 -2.54
C PHE A 57 -5.84 -3.19 -1.97
N CYS A 58 -5.35 -3.25 -0.74
CA CYS A 58 -5.06 -4.50 -0.03
C CYS A 58 -6.10 -4.85 1.06
N GLY A 59 -7.24 -4.17 1.06
CA GLY A 59 -8.39 -4.48 1.91
C GLY A 59 -9.16 -3.25 2.36
N ARG A 60 -10.11 -3.45 3.27
CA ARG A 60 -10.89 -2.38 3.89
C ARG A 60 -10.78 -2.44 5.41
N ALA A 61 -10.89 -1.29 6.05
CA ALA A 61 -10.90 -1.16 7.50
C ALA A 61 -12.09 -0.32 7.96
N ARG A 62 -12.73 -0.74 9.05
CA ARG A 62 -13.77 0.04 9.73
C ARG A 62 -13.14 0.82 10.86
N VAL A 63 -13.37 2.12 10.90
CA VAL A 63 -12.90 2.95 12.00
C VAL A 63 -13.74 2.69 13.24
N HIS A 64 -13.09 2.39 14.37
CA HIS A 64 -13.74 2.21 15.67
C HIS A 64 -13.46 3.37 16.64
N THR A 65 -12.42 4.17 16.38
CA THR A 65 -12.01 5.33 17.19
C THR A 65 -11.84 6.56 16.31
N ASP A 66 -12.43 7.68 16.72
CA ASP A 66 -12.29 8.96 16.02
C ASP A 66 -10.84 9.47 16.12
N PHE A 67 -10.33 10.03 15.04
CA PHE A 67 -9.05 10.74 15.03
C PHE A 67 -9.13 11.95 14.11
N THR A 68 -8.81 13.12 14.67
CA THR A 68 -8.66 14.37 13.93
C THR A 68 -7.22 14.83 14.06
N PRO A 69 -6.45 14.87 12.96
CA PRO A 69 -5.05 15.32 13.00
C PRO A 69 -4.94 16.83 13.22
N SER A 70 -3.73 17.32 13.43
CA SER A 70 -3.50 18.76 13.57
C SER A 70 -3.79 19.46 12.25
N PRO A 71 -4.19 20.75 12.25
CA PRO A 71 -4.44 21.49 11.02
C PRO A 71 -3.23 21.56 10.06
N TYR A 72 -2.02 21.36 10.58
CA TYR A 72 -0.77 21.36 9.82
C TYR A 72 -0.39 19.97 9.28
N ASP A 73 -1.05 18.90 9.74
CA ASP A 73 -0.79 17.53 9.32
C ASP A 73 -1.58 17.23 8.04
N THR A 74 -1.04 17.64 6.89
CA THR A 74 -1.69 17.45 5.58
C THR A 74 -1.81 15.99 5.18
N ASP A 75 -0.85 15.18 5.63
CA ASP A 75 -0.68 13.79 5.18
C ASP A 75 -1.60 12.83 5.93
N SER A 76 -2.12 13.23 7.10
CA SER A 76 -2.97 12.40 7.93
C SER A 76 -4.43 12.44 7.48
N LEU A 77 -5.06 11.27 7.56
CA LEU A 77 -6.50 11.14 7.37
C LEU A 77 -7.24 11.50 8.65
N LYS A 78 -8.22 12.39 8.50
CA LYS A 78 -9.25 12.60 9.50
C LYS A 78 -10.27 11.47 9.37
N ILE A 79 -10.45 10.71 10.44
CA ILE A 79 -11.28 9.50 10.45
C ILE A 79 -12.29 9.59 11.59
N LYS A 80 -13.50 9.09 11.36
CA LYS A 80 -14.55 8.98 12.36
C LYS A 80 -15.04 7.54 12.48
N LYS A 81 -15.48 7.17 13.66
CA LYS A 81 -16.06 5.88 13.99
C LYS A 81 -17.22 5.59 13.02
N GLY A 82 -17.12 4.45 12.35
CA GLY A 82 -18.06 4.03 11.32
C GLY A 82 -17.58 4.27 9.90
N ASP A 83 -16.58 5.11 9.67
CA ASP A 83 -15.98 5.31 8.35
C ASP A 83 -15.33 4.00 7.87
N ILE A 84 -15.36 3.81 6.55
CA ILE A 84 -14.71 2.68 5.87
C ILE A 84 -13.56 3.23 5.05
N ILE A 85 -12.35 2.76 5.35
CA ILE A 85 -11.12 3.19 4.68
C ILE A 85 -10.67 2.07 3.73
N ASP A 86 -10.39 2.42 2.49
CA ASP A 86 -9.75 1.52 1.55
C ASP A 86 -8.23 1.53 1.82
N ILE A 87 -7.69 0.37 2.23
CA ILE A 87 -6.29 0.26 2.65
C ILE A 87 -5.42 0.11 1.42
N ILE A 88 -4.44 1.00 1.26
CA ILE A 88 -3.48 0.98 0.16
C ILE A 88 -2.24 0.20 0.58
N CYS A 89 -1.66 0.54 1.74
CA CYS A 89 -0.43 -0.09 2.23
C CYS A 89 -0.51 -0.34 3.73
N LYS A 90 -0.09 -1.54 4.15
CA LYS A 90 0.01 -1.96 5.55
C LYS A 90 1.47 -1.98 5.96
N THR A 91 1.97 -0.92 6.59
CA THR A 91 3.28 -0.97 7.23
C THR A 91 3.19 -1.88 8.47
N PRO A 92 4.17 -2.76 8.72
CA PRO A 92 4.17 -3.66 9.88
C PRO A 92 4.15 -2.94 11.23
N MET A 93 4.57 -1.67 11.29
CA MET A 93 4.69 -0.91 12.52
C MET A 93 4.00 0.46 12.39
N GLY A 94 2.87 0.61 13.08
CA GLY A 94 2.29 1.91 13.44
C GLY A 94 1.26 2.49 12.46
N MET A 95 1.71 2.94 11.29
CA MET A 95 0.89 3.74 10.36
C MET A 95 0.57 2.95 9.09
N TRP A 96 -0.69 3.02 8.65
CA TRP A 96 -1.12 2.50 7.35
C TRP A 96 -1.48 3.66 6.42
N THR A 97 -1.36 3.42 5.13
CA THR A 97 -1.81 4.34 4.08
C THR A 97 -3.16 3.86 3.56
N GLY A 98 -4.12 4.76 3.44
CA GLY A 98 -5.41 4.45 2.86
C GLY A 98 -6.07 5.64 2.22
N MET A 99 -7.27 5.40 1.70
CA MET A 99 -8.11 6.39 1.05
C MET A 99 -9.45 6.49 1.78
N LEU A 100 -9.86 7.72 2.06
CA LEU A 100 -11.16 8.06 2.62
C LEU A 100 -11.63 9.39 2.04
N ASN A 101 -12.89 9.47 1.60
CA ASN A 101 -13.46 10.66 0.98
C ASN A 101 -12.59 11.23 -0.16
N ASN A 102 -12.08 10.36 -1.03
CA ASN A 102 -11.18 10.69 -2.15
C ASN A 102 -9.83 11.32 -1.72
N LYS A 103 -9.52 11.36 -0.42
CA LYS A 103 -8.23 11.80 0.10
C LYS A 103 -7.38 10.57 0.43
N VAL A 104 -6.15 10.55 -0.06
CA VAL A 104 -5.13 9.59 0.38
C VAL A 104 -4.40 10.16 1.58
N GLY A 105 -4.12 9.33 2.58
CA GLY A 105 -3.26 9.73 3.68
C GLY A 105 -2.97 8.60 4.65
N ASN A 106 -2.24 8.95 5.71
CA ASN A 106 -1.84 8.03 6.76
C ASN A 106 -2.85 8.00 7.92
N PHE A 107 -2.99 6.85 8.55
CA PHE A 107 -3.75 6.65 9.77
C PHE A 107 -3.11 5.55 10.63
N LYS A 108 -3.31 5.60 11.95
CA LYS A 108 -2.80 4.56 12.85
C LYS A 108 -3.71 3.34 12.80
N PHE A 109 -3.14 2.15 12.60
CA PHE A 109 -3.94 0.92 12.53
C PHE A 109 -4.69 0.62 13.84
N ILE A 110 -4.24 1.18 14.97
CA ILE A 110 -4.87 1.01 16.29
C ILE A 110 -6.28 1.65 16.42
N TYR A 111 -6.73 2.38 15.40
CA TYR A 111 -8.06 3.03 15.40
C TYR A 111 -9.07 2.34 14.48
N VAL A 112 -8.67 1.25 13.81
CA VAL A 112 -9.48 0.55 12.83
C VAL A 112 -9.46 -0.96 13.03
N ASP A 113 -10.54 -1.61 12.63
CA ASP A 113 -10.65 -3.06 12.51
C ASP A 113 -10.63 -3.45 11.03
N VAL A 114 -9.77 -4.40 10.63
CA VAL A 114 -9.75 -4.90 9.24
C VAL A 114 -11.04 -5.68 8.97
N ILE A 115 -11.74 -5.30 7.91
CA ILE A 115 -12.97 -5.97 7.49
C ILE A 115 -12.58 -6.96 6.38
N SER A 116 -12.81 -8.25 6.61
CA SER A 116 -12.78 -9.26 5.56
C SER A 116 -13.88 -8.93 4.55
N GLU A 117 -13.60 -9.02 3.24
CA GLU A 117 -14.56 -8.70 2.17
C GLU A 117 -15.90 -9.45 2.29
N GLU A 118 -15.92 -10.56 3.02
CA GLU A 118 -17.10 -11.38 3.36
C GLU A 118 -18.11 -10.73 4.34
N GLU A 119 -17.71 -9.72 5.12
CA GLU A 119 -18.55 -9.13 6.18
C GLU A 119 -19.30 -7.85 5.78
N ALA A 120 -19.19 -7.40 4.52
CA ALA A 120 -20.00 -6.28 4.01
C ALA A 120 -21.47 -6.65 3.77
N ALA A 121 -21.82 -7.95 3.80
CA ALA A 121 -23.20 -8.38 3.96
C ALA A 121 -23.49 -8.54 5.46
N PRO A 122 -24.54 -7.91 6.02
CA PRO A 122 -24.92 -8.14 7.41
C PRO A 122 -25.32 -9.61 7.56
N LYS A 123 -24.38 -10.44 8.03
CA LYS A 123 -24.69 -11.78 8.51
C LYS A 123 -25.54 -11.61 9.75
N LYS A 124 -26.85 -11.69 9.54
CA LYS A 124 -27.86 -11.87 10.59
C LYS A 124 -27.32 -12.93 11.54
N ILE A 125 -27.02 -12.54 12.77
CA ILE A 125 -26.87 -13.49 13.87
C ILE A 125 -28.27 -14.05 14.11
N LYS A 126 -28.63 -15.11 13.39
CA LYS A 126 -29.75 -15.98 13.72
C LYS A 126 -29.21 -17.37 14.03
N ALA A 127 -29.64 -17.84 15.20
CA ALA A 127 -29.67 -19.22 15.69
C ALA A 127 -28.42 -19.76 16.39
N ASN A 128 -28.35 -19.54 17.71
CA ASN A 128 -28.00 -20.65 18.60
C ASN A 128 -29.27 -21.46 18.91
N ARG A 129 -29.48 -22.48 18.07
CA ARG A 129 -29.98 -23.83 18.32
C ARG A 129 -31.05 -24.09 19.41
N ARG A 130 -32.22 -24.50 18.88
CA ARG A 130 -33.03 -25.70 19.19
C ARG A 130 -33.83 -25.77 20.51
N SER A 131 -35.14 -25.82 20.30
CA SER A 131 -36.22 -26.35 21.13
C SER A 131 -35.92 -27.68 21.83
N ASN A 132 -36.38 -27.84 23.07
CA ASN A 132 -37.13 -29.05 23.41
C ASN A 132 -38.28 -28.75 24.40
N ASN A 133 -39.40 -29.39 24.12
CA ASN A 133 -40.69 -29.35 24.78
C ASN A 133 -40.64 -30.16 26.08
N GLU A 134 -41.23 -29.67 27.17
CA GLU A 134 -41.67 -30.55 28.26
C GLU A 134 -43.02 -30.07 28.82
N LYS A 135 -44.09 -30.67 28.30
CA LYS A 135 -45.40 -30.74 28.95
C LYS A 135 -45.27 -31.71 30.12
N SER A 136 -45.47 -31.22 31.34
CA SER A 136 -45.71 -32.05 32.51
C SER A 136 -47.19 -31.99 32.89
N LYS A 137 -47.68 -33.16 33.27
CA LYS A 137 -49.05 -33.63 33.44
C LYS A 137 -49.79 -33.03 34.64
#